data_AF-A0A4Q1AKH7-F1
#
_entry.id   AF-A0A4Q1AKH7-F1
#
_cell.length_a   1.000
_cell.length_b   1.000
_cell.length_c   1.000
_cell.angle_alpha   90.00
_cell.angle_beta   90.00
_cell.angle_gamma   90.00
#
_symmetry.space_group_name_H-M   'P 1'
#
loop_
_entity.id
_entity.type
_entity.pdbx_description
1 polymer ?
#
loop_
_entity_poly.entity_id
_entity_poly.type
_entity_poly.pdbx_seq_one_letter_code
_entity_poly.pdbx_strand_id
1 'polypeptide(L)'
;MENFSLRNKIIIMLILPILVILLMSGETLYLKVKETKSIKKTSSYVDLSLKSTKLLNTLQQEKEYSLIFLKSYGKKYNKELSSLREEANNHKNELLSYLDNFDTKSYSQEFLSSTKKVVEDLKKIDEIRKKVDSIAISDDELLNYYQGLNSHLLFYINDVLVYNNDGKLSKKLQAYSSL
;
A
#
# COMPACT_ATOMS: atom_id res chain seq x y z
N MET A 1 48.26 20.51 45.52
CA MET A 1 47.58 19.46 44.73
C MET A 1 46.82 18.61 45.73
N GLU A 2 45.51 18.84 45.89
CA GLU A 2 44.73 18.21 46.95
C GLU A 2 44.65 16.69 46.79
N ASN A 3 44.85 15.99 47.91
CA ASN A 3 44.79 14.54 48.01
C ASN A 3 43.34 14.08 47.88
N PHE A 4 42.91 13.69 46.68
CA PHE A 4 41.64 12.95 46.53
C PHE A 4 41.67 11.71 47.43
N SER A 5 40.74 11.65 48.38
CA SER A 5 40.58 10.50 49.29
C SER A 5 40.36 9.23 48.46
N LEU A 6 40.86 8.09 48.95
CA LEU A 6 40.77 6.80 48.25
C LEU A 6 39.33 6.48 47.81
N ARG A 7 38.35 6.89 48.62
CA ARG A 7 36.91 6.80 48.36
C ARG A 7 36.48 7.54 47.09
N ASN A 8 36.95 8.78 46.89
CA ASN A 8 36.58 9.59 45.73
C ASN A 8 37.20 9.04 44.43
N LYS A 9 38.41 8.48 44.48
CA LYS A 9 39.04 7.80 43.33
C LYS A 9 38.24 6.59 42.87
N ILE A 10 37.77 5.77 43.83
CA ILE A 10 36.91 4.60 43.55
C ILE A 10 35.57 5.05 42.95
N ILE A 11 34.95 6.10 43.49
CA ILE A 11 33.68 6.64 42.96
C ILE A 11 33.84 7.14 41.52
N ILE A 12 34.92 7.88 41.21
CA ILE A 12 35.19 8.39 39.85
C ILE A 12 35.42 7.24 38.85
N MET A 13 36.14 6.18 39.25
CA MET A 13 36.34 4.98 38.43
C MET A 13 35.02 4.24 38.12
N LEU A 14 34.03 4.32 39.01
CA LEU A 14 32.71 3.70 38.82
C LEU A 14 31.73 4.60 38.06
N ILE A 15 31.83 5.92 38.18
CA ILE A 15 30.87 6.85 37.56
C ILE A 15 31.03 6.91 36.04
N LEU A 16 32.27 6.80 35.55
CA LEU A 16 32.59 6.82 34.12
C LEU A 16 31.92 5.66 33.35
N PRO A 17 32.08 4.37 33.74
CA PRO A 17 31.40 3.27 33.05
C PRO A 17 29.86 3.35 33.18
N ILE A 18 29.33 3.83 34.31
CA ILE A 18 27.89 4.03 34.49
C ILE A 18 27.33 5.06 33.50
N LEU A 19 28.03 6.18 33.29
CA LEU A 19 27.66 7.19 32.30
C LEU A 19 27.66 6.65 30.87
N VAL A 20 28.66 5.85 30.50
CA VAL A 20 28.72 5.21 29.17
C VAL A 20 27.53 4.27 28.98
N ILE A 21 27.22 3.43 29.98
CA ILE A 21 26.06 2.52 29.94
C ILE A 21 24.74 3.30 29.80
N LEU A 22 24.58 4.42 30.51
CA LEU A 22 23.40 5.28 30.41
C LEU A 22 23.23 5.87 29.01
N LEU A 23 24.32 6.38 28.41
CA LEU A 23 24.30 6.94 27.06
C LEU A 23 23.95 5.86 26.02
N MET A 24 24.60 4.69 26.08
CA MET A 24 24.31 3.56 25.19
C MET A 24 22.88 3.05 25.34
N SER A 25 22.36 3.01 26.57
CA SER A 25 20.97 2.61 26.85
C SER A 25 19.98 3.62 26.28
N GLY A 26 20.26 4.91 26.42
CA GLY A 26 19.44 5.99 25.85
C GLY A 26 19.42 5.95 24.32
N GLU A 27 20.58 5.76 23.69
CA GLU A 27 20.69 5.56 22.24
C GLU A 27 19.90 4.33 21.78
N THR A 28 20.08 3.19 22.45
CA THR A 28 19.38 1.95 22.13
C THR A 28 17.86 2.11 22.27
N LEU A 29 17.39 2.80 23.32
CA LEU A 29 15.97 3.03 23.53
C LEU A 29 15.39 3.95 22.44
N TYR A 30 16.10 5.01 22.08
CA TYR A 30 15.72 5.91 20.99
C TYR A 30 15.63 5.17 19.66
N LEU A 31 16.63 4.34 19.33
CA LEU A 31 16.66 3.52 18.12
C LEU A 31 15.48 2.53 18.11
N LYS A 32 15.21 1.82 19.21
CA LYS A 32 14.06 0.90 19.31
C LYS A 32 12.71 1.60 19.14
N VAL A 33 12.54 2.80 19.71
CA VAL A 33 11.31 3.59 19.53
C VAL A 33 11.15 4.06 18.08
N LYS A 34 12.25 4.45 17.42
CA LYS A 34 12.23 4.83 16.00
C LYS A 34 11.94 3.62 15.11
N GLU A 35 12.57 2.48 15.38
CA GLU A 35 12.41 1.22 14.66
C GLU A 35 10.98 0.69 14.75
N THR A 36 10.36 0.69 15.94
CA THR A 36 8.96 0.28 16.12
C THR A 36 7.97 1.16 15.35
N LYS A 37 8.19 2.47 15.25
CA LYS A 37 7.38 3.37 14.40
C LYS A 37 7.56 3.05 12.91
N SER A 38 8.79 2.82 12.47
CA SER A 38 9.07 2.41 11.08
C SER A 38 8.41 1.07 10.74
N ILE A 39 8.48 0.08 11.63
CA ILE A 39 7.83 -1.23 11.45
C ILE A 39 6.31 -1.08 11.28
N LYS A 40 5.64 -0.27 12.11
CA LYS A 40 4.19 -0.02 11.97
C LYS A 40 3.85 0.63 10.63
N LYS A 41 4.60 1.66 10.23
CA LYS A 41 4.41 2.33 8.93
C LYS A 41 4.61 1.38 7.76
N THR A 42 5.64 0.53 7.81
CA THR A 42 5.91 -0.49 6.78
C THR A 42 4.78 -1.52 6.73
N SER A 43 4.30 -2.00 7.89
CA SER A 43 3.17 -2.94 7.94
C SER A 43 1.90 -2.33 7.34
N SER A 44 1.58 -1.08 7.68
CA SER A 44 0.41 -0.42 7.11
C SER A 44 0.52 -0.23 5.60
N TYR A 45 1.71 0.10 5.10
CA TYR A 45 1.94 0.24 3.67
C TYR A 45 1.83 -1.10 2.94
N VAL A 46 2.35 -2.18 3.53
CA VAL A 46 2.20 -3.54 3.00
C VAL A 46 0.72 -3.93 2.89
N ASP A 47 -0.07 -3.68 3.93
CA ASP A 47 -1.50 -4.01 3.93
C ASP A 47 -2.26 -3.22 2.85
N LEU A 48 -1.93 -1.93 2.69
CA LEU A 48 -2.47 -1.11 1.60
C LEU A 48 -2.20 -1.76 0.24
N SER A 49 -0.96 -2.20 0.01
CA SER A 49 -0.57 -2.75 -1.28
C SER A 49 -1.14 -4.14 -1.53
N LEU A 50 -1.28 -4.98 -0.51
CA LEU A 50 -2.00 -6.24 -0.63
C LEU A 50 -3.47 -6.02 -1.02
N LYS A 51 -4.13 -5.01 -0.43
CA LYS A 51 -5.50 -4.64 -0.81
C LYS A 51 -5.57 -4.08 -2.23
N SER A 52 -4.59 -3.26 -2.61
CA SER A 52 -4.45 -2.73 -3.97
C SER A 52 -4.30 -3.86 -5.00
N THR A 53 -3.41 -4.82 -4.75
CA THR A 53 -3.20 -5.99 -5.62
C THR A 53 -4.48 -6.79 -5.82
N LYS A 54 -5.23 -7.07 -4.76
CA LYS A 54 -6.50 -7.82 -4.88
C LYS A 54 -7.47 -7.09 -5.81
N LEU A 55 -7.64 -5.78 -5.59
CA LEU A 55 -8.53 -4.98 -6.43
C LEU A 55 -8.02 -4.90 -7.88
N LEU A 56 -6.72 -4.66 -8.08
CA LEU A 56 -6.08 -4.61 -9.39
C LEU A 56 -6.37 -5.89 -10.19
N ASN A 57 -6.15 -7.06 -9.60
CA ASN A 57 -6.32 -8.34 -10.29
C ASN A 57 -7.77 -8.55 -10.71
N THR A 58 -8.73 -8.27 -9.82
CA THR A 58 -10.15 -8.38 -10.16
C THR A 58 -10.55 -7.38 -11.26
N LEU A 59 -10.03 -6.14 -11.21
CA LEU A 59 -10.31 -5.12 -12.23
C LEU A 59 -9.68 -5.45 -13.59
N GLN A 60 -8.51 -6.08 -13.63
CA GLN A 60 -7.90 -6.57 -14.86
C GLN A 60 -8.77 -7.63 -15.53
N GLN A 61 -9.29 -8.58 -14.75
CA GLN A 61 -10.26 -9.57 -15.24
C GLN A 61 -11.56 -8.91 -15.68
N GLU A 62 -12.11 -7.98 -14.88
CA GLU A 62 -13.33 -7.25 -15.23
C GLU A 62 -13.19 -6.50 -16.56
N LYS A 63 -12.04 -5.87 -16.82
CA LYS A 63 -11.70 -5.23 -18.09
C LYS A 63 -11.71 -6.23 -19.25
N GLU A 64 -11.02 -7.37 -19.11
CA GLU A 64 -10.96 -8.39 -20.16
C GLU A 64 -12.33 -8.96 -20.50
N TYR A 65 -13.12 -9.27 -19.47
CA TYR A 65 -14.47 -9.79 -19.63
C TYR A 65 -15.42 -8.74 -20.20
N SER A 66 -15.27 -7.47 -19.81
CA SER A 66 -16.04 -6.35 -20.39
C SER A 66 -15.75 -6.18 -21.89
N LEU A 67 -14.49 -6.29 -22.32
CA LEU A 67 -14.14 -6.25 -23.75
C LEU A 67 -14.77 -7.40 -24.53
N ILE A 68 -14.74 -8.62 -23.98
CA ILE A 68 -15.36 -9.77 -24.65
C ILE A 68 -16.89 -9.63 -24.66
N PHE A 69 -17.48 -9.13 -23.58
CA PHE A 69 -18.90 -8.83 -23.49
C PHE A 69 -19.31 -7.85 -24.60
N LEU A 70 -18.60 -6.73 -24.75
CA LEU A 70 -18.83 -5.73 -25.81
C LEU A 70 -18.70 -6.35 -27.21
N LYS A 71 -17.60 -7.06 -27.49
CA LYS A 71 -17.38 -7.73 -28.79
C LYS A 71 -18.42 -8.79 -29.12
N SER A 72 -19.03 -9.39 -28.10
CA SER A 72 -20.11 -10.36 -28.25
C SER A 72 -21.50 -9.74 -28.32
N TYR A 73 -21.61 -8.40 -28.30
CA TYR A 73 -22.88 -7.67 -28.18
C TYR A 73 -23.72 -8.14 -26.98
N GLY A 74 -23.05 -8.34 -25.84
CA GLY A 74 -23.66 -8.76 -24.57
C GLY A 74 -24.05 -10.25 -24.47
N LYS A 75 -23.70 -11.07 -25.47
CA LYS A 75 -24.10 -12.49 -25.52
C LYS A 75 -23.23 -13.43 -24.69
N LYS A 76 -22.00 -13.03 -24.36
CA LYS A 76 -21.03 -13.86 -23.61
C LYS A 76 -20.68 -13.22 -22.29
N TYR A 77 -20.36 -14.05 -21.31
CA TYR A 77 -19.74 -13.66 -20.03
C TYR A 77 -20.57 -12.75 -19.10
N ASN A 78 -21.88 -12.61 -19.31
CA ASN A 78 -22.73 -11.79 -18.44
C ASN A 78 -22.68 -12.25 -16.96
N LYS A 79 -22.75 -13.56 -16.71
CA LYS A 79 -22.72 -14.11 -15.34
C LYS A 79 -21.36 -13.90 -14.68
N GLU A 80 -20.28 -14.19 -15.39
CA GLU A 80 -18.91 -14.04 -14.92
C GLU A 80 -18.60 -12.56 -14.65
N LEU A 81 -19.04 -11.66 -15.53
CA LEU A 81 -18.87 -10.22 -15.36
C LEU A 81 -19.62 -9.71 -14.12
N SER A 82 -20.84 -10.19 -13.87
CA SER A 82 -21.57 -9.87 -12.64
C SER A 82 -20.83 -10.32 -11.38
N SER A 83 -20.29 -11.55 -11.38
CA SER A 83 -19.51 -12.08 -10.26
C SER A 83 -18.23 -11.28 -10.01
N LEU A 84 -17.49 -10.95 -11.08
CA LEU A 84 -16.27 -10.13 -10.99
C LEU A 84 -16.56 -8.73 -10.45
N ARG A 85 -17.68 -8.12 -10.84
CA ARG A 85 -18.08 -6.80 -10.33
C ARG A 85 -18.41 -6.82 -8.84
N GLU A 86 -19.07 -7.88 -8.36
CA GLU A 86 -19.33 -8.08 -6.93
C GLU A 86 -18.03 -8.21 -6.15
N GLU A 87 -17.11 -9.06 -6.63
CA GLU A 87 -15.79 -9.22 -6.02
C GLU A 87 -14.98 -7.91 -6.03
N ALA A 88 -14.98 -7.19 -7.15
CA ALA A 88 -14.32 -5.89 -7.27
C ALA A 88 -14.93 -4.86 -6.32
N ASN A 89 -16.25 -4.89 -6.10
CA ASN A 89 -16.91 -4.01 -5.12
C ASN A 89 -16.47 -4.33 -3.69
N ASN A 90 -16.33 -5.61 -3.34
CA ASN A 90 -15.82 -6.01 -2.04
C ASN A 90 -14.38 -5.51 -1.82
N HIS A 91 -13.49 -5.74 -2.80
CA HIS A 91 -12.10 -5.26 -2.75
C HIS A 91 -12.01 -3.72 -2.75
N LYS A 92 -12.86 -3.02 -3.51
CA LYS A 92 -12.99 -1.55 -3.51
C LYS A 92 -13.36 -1.06 -2.12
N ASN A 93 -14.38 -1.63 -1.49
CA ASN A 93 -14.83 -1.20 -0.16
C ASN A 93 -13.77 -1.47 0.90
N GLU A 94 -13.07 -2.61 0.84
CA GLU A 94 -11.94 -2.89 1.71
C GLU A 94 -10.81 -1.88 1.57
N LEU A 95 -10.45 -1.52 0.34
CA LEU A 95 -9.39 -0.55 0.06
C LEU A 95 -9.77 0.86 0.54
N LEU A 96 -10.99 1.31 0.23
CA LEU A 96 -11.47 2.64 0.64
C LEU A 96 -11.57 2.75 2.17
N SER A 97 -12.12 1.74 2.84
CA SER A 97 -12.20 1.72 4.32
C SER A 97 -10.81 1.73 4.98
N TYR A 98 -9.83 1.10 4.33
CA TYR A 98 -8.45 1.13 4.79
C TYR A 98 -7.82 2.51 4.62
N LEU A 99 -8.04 3.15 3.46
CA LEU A 99 -7.56 4.49 3.15
C LEU A 99 -8.14 5.57 4.07
N ASP A 100 -9.39 5.44 4.52
CA ASP A 100 -10.02 6.39 5.45
C ASP A 100 -9.29 6.49 6.80
N ASN A 101 -8.66 5.39 7.22
CA ASN A 101 -7.90 5.31 8.48
C ASN A 101 -6.37 5.40 8.27
N PHE A 102 -5.93 5.62 7.03
CA PHE A 102 -4.53 5.61 6.67
C PHE A 102 -3.85 6.92 7.06
N ASP A 103 -2.77 6.86 7.84
CA ASP A 103 -2.03 8.06 8.22
C ASP A 103 -1.21 8.62 7.03
N THR A 104 -1.83 9.56 6.32
CA THR A 104 -1.27 10.20 5.14
C THR A 104 -0.17 11.23 5.44
N LYS A 105 -0.02 11.69 6.70
CA LYS A 105 0.90 12.77 7.07
C LYS A 105 2.38 12.45 6.84
N SER A 106 2.69 11.16 6.78
CA SER A 106 4.06 10.66 6.66
C SER A 106 4.46 10.28 5.23
N TYR A 107 3.62 10.53 4.22
CA TYR A 107 3.84 10.09 2.83
C TYR A 107 4.08 11.27 1.87
N SER A 108 4.66 10.97 0.70
CA SER A 108 5.02 11.96 -0.31
C SER A 108 3.79 12.61 -0.96
N GLN A 109 3.95 13.81 -1.53
CA GLN A 109 2.88 14.47 -2.30
C GLN A 109 2.43 13.62 -3.50
N GLU A 110 3.35 12.86 -4.08
CA GLU A 110 3.04 11.94 -5.17
C GLU A 110 2.11 10.81 -4.72
N PHE A 111 2.35 10.21 -3.55
CA PHE A 111 1.43 9.24 -2.95
C PHE A 111 0.04 9.84 -2.74
N LEU A 112 -0.06 11.02 -2.15
CA LEU A 112 -1.35 11.68 -1.91
C LEU A 112 -2.11 11.97 -3.21
N SER A 113 -1.40 12.45 -4.23
CA SER A 113 -1.96 12.68 -5.56
C SER A 113 -2.44 11.38 -6.21
N SER A 114 -1.64 10.31 -6.15
CA SER A 114 -2.03 8.99 -6.67
C SER A 114 -3.27 8.46 -5.95
N THR A 115 -3.30 8.57 -4.62
CA THR A 115 -4.46 8.15 -3.82
C THR A 115 -5.72 8.91 -4.16
N LYS A 116 -5.63 10.22 -4.35
CA LYS A 116 -6.77 11.02 -4.80
C LYS A 116 -7.31 10.51 -6.14
N LYS A 117 -6.43 10.22 -7.10
CA LYS A 117 -6.83 9.69 -8.42
C LYS A 117 -7.48 8.31 -8.32
N VAL A 118 -6.92 7.38 -7.54
CA VAL A 118 -7.55 6.06 -7.29
C VAL A 118 -8.98 6.24 -6.76
N VAL A 119 -9.18 7.10 -5.77
CA VAL A 119 -10.50 7.33 -5.18
C VAL A 119 -11.46 7.97 -6.19
N GLU A 120 -11.00 8.91 -7.01
CA GLU A 120 -11.81 9.55 -8.06
C GLU A 120 -12.20 8.56 -9.16
N ASP A 121 -11.28 7.73 -9.62
CA ASP A 121 -11.52 6.70 -10.63
C ASP A 121 -12.51 5.64 -10.10
N LEU A 122 -12.32 5.15 -8.87
CA LEU A 122 -13.23 4.19 -8.24
C LEU A 122 -14.66 4.73 -8.01
N LYS A 123 -14.85 6.05 -7.96
CA LYS A 123 -16.20 6.67 -7.92
C LYS A 123 -16.89 6.62 -9.29
N LYS A 124 -16.14 6.60 -10.38
CA LYS A 124 -16.66 6.56 -11.76
C LYS A 124 -16.93 5.14 -12.27
N ILE A 125 -16.43 4.11 -11.58
CA ILE A 125 -16.51 2.72 -12.04
C ILE A 125 -17.93 2.26 -12.39
N ASP A 126 -18.93 2.67 -11.60
CA ASP A 126 -20.31 2.26 -11.83
C ASP A 126 -20.94 2.95 -13.05
N GLU A 127 -20.47 4.15 -13.40
CA GLU A 127 -20.83 4.81 -14.65
C GLU A 127 -20.26 4.06 -15.85
N ILE A 128 -18.98 3.68 -15.80
CA ILE A 128 -18.32 2.90 -16.85
C ILE A 128 -19.02 1.56 -17.04
N ARG A 129 -19.34 0.85 -15.96
CA ARG A 129 -20.08 -0.43 -15.99
C ARG A 129 -21.45 -0.27 -16.64
N LYS A 130 -22.20 0.80 -16.34
CA LYS A 130 -23.48 1.08 -17.01
C LYS A 130 -23.30 1.29 -18.51
N LYS A 131 -22.26 2.03 -18.93
CA LYS A 131 -21.97 2.19 -20.35
C LYS A 131 -21.63 0.85 -21.02
N VAL A 132 -20.87 -0.03 -20.35
CA VAL A 132 -20.59 -1.40 -20.82
C VAL A 132 -21.88 -2.20 -20.98
N ASP A 133 -22.76 -2.18 -19.98
CA ASP A 133 -24.01 -2.95 -19.98
C ASP A 133 -24.97 -2.49 -21.09
N SER A 134 -24.99 -1.19 -21.35
CA SER A 134 -25.74 -0.59 -22.47
C SER A 134 -25.03 -0.67 -23.83
N ILE A 135 -23.80 -1.22 -23.87
CA ILE A 135 -22.96 -1.30 -25.08
C ILE A 135 -22.78 0.10 -25.71
N ALA A 136 -22.64 1.13 -24.86
CA ALA A 136 -22.57 2.54 -25.25
C ALA A 136 -21.16 3.15 -25.04
N ILE A 137 -20.14 2.30 -24.88
CA ILE A 137 -18.73 2.68 -24.70
C ILE A 137 -17.87 2.04 -25.79
N SER A 138 -16.86 2.76 -26.27
CA SER A 138 -15.87 2.18 -27.19
C SER A 138 -14.83 1.33 -26.46
N ASP A 139 -14.21 0.39 -27.18
CA ASP A 139 -13.09 -0.41 -26.65
C ASP A 139 -11.98 0.50 -26.12
N ASP A 140 -11.66 1.59 -26.82
CA ASP A 140 -10.61 2.54 -26.42
C ASP A 140 -10.96 3.32 -25.14
N GLU A 141 -12.20 3.81 -25.00
CA GLU A 141 -12.63 4.51 -23.79
C GLU A 141 -12.59 3.57 -22.58
N LEU A 142 -13.07 2.33 -22.75
CA LEU A 142 -13.00 1.30 -21.72
C LEU A 142 -11.56 1.00 -21.32
N LEU A 143 -10.68 0.75 -22.30
CA LEU A 143 -9.30 0.38 -22.07
C LEU A 143 -8.56 1.50 -21.34
N ASN A 144 -8.72 2.75 -21.80
CA ASN A 144 -8.10 3.92 -21.18
C ASN A 144 -8.52 4.10 -19.73
N TYR A 145 -9.81 3.92 -19.42
CA TYR A 145 -10.31 4.01 -18.05
C TYR A 145 -9.67 2.95 -17.14
N TYR A 146 -9.75 1.67 -17.50
CA TYR A 146 -9.20 0.60 -16.65
C TYR A 146 -7.67 0.65 -16.57
N GLN A 147 -6.98 1.01 -17.65
CA GLN A 147 -5.51 1.19 -17.63
C GLN A 147 -5.07 2.33 -16.72
N GLY A 148 -5.80 3.46 -16.73
CA GLY A 148 -5.55 4.58 -15.82
C GLY A 148 -5.68 4.16 -14.36
N LEU A 149 -6.83 3.56 -14.00
CA LEU A 149 -7.09 3.07 -12.65
C LEU A 149 -6.05 2.01 -12.21
N ASN A 150 -5.75 1.05 -13.07
CA ASN A 150 -4.76 0.00 -12.78
C ASN A 150 -3.36 0.59 -12.56
N SER A 151 -2.97 1.60 -13.33
CA SER A 151 -1.67 2.28 -13.18
C SER A 151 -1.57 3.01 -11.83
N HIS A 152 -2.65 3.66 -11.40
CA HIS A 152 -2.69 4.31 -10.09
C HIS A 152 -2.65 3.28 -8.93
N LEU A 153 -3.31 2.13 -9.08
CA LEU A 153 -3.25 1.03 -8.10
C LEU A 153 -1.86 0.37 -8.02
N LEU A 154 -1.18 0.23 -9.16
CA LEU A 154 0.20 -0.28 -9.25
C LEU A 154 1.21 0.60 -8.51
N PHE A 155 0.94 1.90 -8.37
CA PHE A 155 1.80 2.81 -7.61
C PHE A 155 2.04 2.32 -6.18
N TYR A 156 1.00 1.86 -5.49
CA TYR A 156 1.11 1.34 -4.12
C TYR A 156 1.99 0.08 -4.04
N ILE A 157 1.99 -0.74 -5.08
CA ILE A 157 2.75 -1.99 -5.12
C ILE A 157 4.24 -1.68 -5.29
N ASN A 158 4.57 -0.77 -6.21
CA ASN A 158 5.95 -0.40 -6.52
C ASN A 158 6.66 0.30 -5.34
N ASP A 159 5.94 1.13 -4.61
CA ASP A 159 6.51 1.93 -3.52
C ASP A 159 6.77 1.06 -2.26
N VAL A 160 6.08 -0.08 -2.05
CA VAL A 160 6.41 -1.01 -0.94
C VAL A 160 7.81 -1.60 -1.11
N LEU A 161 8.22 -1.87 -2.35
CA LEU A 161 9.51 -2.48 -2.65
C LEU A 161 10.68 -1.58 -2.24
N VAL A 162 10.44 -0.26 -2.12
CA VAL A 162 11.42 0.74 -1.68
C VAL A 162 11.53 0.80 -0.14
N TYR A 163 10.47 0.42 0.59
CA TYR A 163 10.39 0.56 2.06
C TYR A 163 10.66 -0.72 2.86
N ASN A 164 10.89 -1.88 2.22
CA ASN A 164 10.98 -3.17 2.91
C ASN A 164 12.38 -3.82 2.86
N ASN A 165 13.00 -4.01 4.03
CA ASN A 165 14.24 -4.79 4.20
C ASN A 165 13.99 -6.31 4.35
N ASP A 166 12.73 -6.78 4.37
CA ASP A 166 12.40 -8.21 4.48
C ASP A 166 12.28 -8.86 3.09
N GLY A 167 13.38 -9.49 2.65
CA GLY A 167 13.51 -10.11 1.32
C GLY A 167 12.52 -11.24 1.02
N LYS A 168 11.83 -11.83 2.01
CA LYS A 168 10.79 -12.84 1.75
C LYS A 168 9.49 -12.21 1.26
N LEU A 169 9.12 -11.03 1.78
CA LEU A 169 7.85 -10.40 1.45
C LEU A 169 7.93 -9.64 0.13
N SER A 170 9.07 -9.01 -0.17
CA SER A 170 9.34 -8.41 -1.50
C SER A 170 9.20 -9.46 -2.62
N LYS A 171 9.62 -10.71 -2.40
CA LYS A 171 9.39 -11.82 -3.35
C LYS A 171 7.92 -12.17 -3.54
N LYS A 172 7.12 -12.14 -2.46
CA LYS A 172 5.68 -12.41 -2.53
C LYS A 172 4.96 -11.31 -3.30
N LEU A 173 5.30 -10.04 -3.05
CA LEU A 173 4.75 -8.88 -3.77
C LEU A 173 5.18 -8.86 -5.24
N GLN A 174 6.43 -9.21 -5.56
CA GLN A 174 6.87 -9.40 -6.96
C GLN A 174 6.08 -10.49 -7.68
N ALA A 175 5.86 -11.63 -7.04
CA ALA A 175 5.05 -12.70 -7.63
C ALA A 175 3.61 -12.25 -7.90
N TYR A 176 3.04 -11.43 -7.02
CA TYR A 176 1.70 -10.87 -7.20
C TYR A 176 1.61 -9.77 -8.26
N SER A 177 2.67 -8.96 -8.42
CA SER A 177 2.73 -7.92 -9.46
C SER A 177 3.02 -8.47 -10.86
N SER A 178 3.43 -9.73 -10.97
CA SER A 178 3.79 -10.40 -12.22
C SER A 178 2.68 -11.29 -12.78
N LEU A 179 1.50 -11.26 -12.14
CA LEU A 179 0.25 -11.89 -12.57
C LEU A 179 -0.70 -10.80 -13.04
#